data_AF-A0A838G5P6-F1
#
_entry.id   AF-A0A838G5P6-F1
#
_cell.length_a   1.000
_cell.length_b   1.000
_cell.length_c   1.000
_cell.angle_alpha   90.00
_cell.angle_beta   90.00
_cell.angle_gamma   90.00
#
_symmetry.space_group_name_H-M   'P 1'
#
loop_
_entity.id
_entity.type
_entity.pdbx_description
1 polymer ?
#
loop_
_entity_poly.entity_id
_entity_poly.type
_entity_poly.pdbx_seq_one_letter_code
_entity_poly.pdbx_strand_id
1 'polypeptide(L)'
;MNILIRVIAFATAWALFSLTVLWLSEGRGDANIGVGLLAFGLLMLGAGVWGAFDGMHDSYARVAVTWVSVALLMGVVVPVTISLTEAGFSGRVLLSDVLTVGPFIAVLVAGAALIGGLVGMAVRSSPRRGGRSDSA
;
A
#
# COMPACT_ATOMS: atom_id res chain seq x y z
N MET A 1 -5.62 -11.11 10.99
CA MET A 1 -6.76 -10.72 10.11
C MET A 1 -6.60 -11.40 8.75
N ASN A 2 -7.67 -11.93 8.14
CA ASN A 2 -7.61 -12.73 6.90
C ASN A 2 -7.08 -11.92 5.71
N ILE A 3 -6.19 -12.51 4.91
CA ILE A 3 -5.58 -11.88 3.72
C ILE A 3 -6.64 -11.38 2.73
N LEU A 4 -7.78 -12.07 2.66
CA LEU A 4 -8.93 -11.68 1.85
C LEU A 4 -9.44 -10.27 2.19
N ILE A 5 -9.53 -9.91 3.47
CA ILE A 5 -9.99 -8.59 3.91
C ILE A 5 -9.01 -7.51 3.44
N ARG A 6 -7.70 -7.81 3.49
CA ARG A 6 -6.65 -6.89 3.06
C ARG A 6 -6.69 -6.67 1.56
N VAL A 7 -6.86 -7.75 0.78
CA VAL A 7 -7.02 -7.68 -0.67
C VAL A 7 -8.28 -6.90 -1.04
N ILE A 8 -9.42 -7.17 -0.39
CA ILE A 8 -10.67 -6.44 -0.64
C ILE A 8 -10.51 -4.97 -0.29
N ALA A 9 -9.93 -4.63 0.87
CA ALA A 9 -9.76 -3.26 1.26
C ALA A 9 -8.79 -2.50 0.33
N PHE A 10 -7.71 -3.15 -0.13
CA PHE A 10 -6.81 -2.57 -1.12
C PHE A 10 -7.48 -2.42 -2.49
N ALA A 11 -8.24 -3.42 -2.94
CA ALA A 11 -8.98 -3.35 -4.20
C ALA A 11 -10.03 -2.24 -4.16
N THR A 12 -10.76 -2.09 -3.04
CA THR A 12 -11.72 -1.00 -2.84
C THR A 12 -11.02 0.35 -2.78
N ALA A 13 -9.92 0.48 -2.04
CA ALA A 13 -9.14 1.72 -1.97
C ALA A 13 -8.58 2.11 -3.34
N TRP A 14 -8.09 1.13 -4.11
CA TRP A 14 -7.62 1.33 -5.48
C TRP A 14 -8.75 1.74 -6.41
N ALA A 15 -9.91 1.07 -6.36
CA ALA A 15 -11.07 1.41 -7.18
C ALA A 15 -11.59 2.83 -6.87
N LEU A 16 -11.70 3.18 -5.58
CA LEU A 16 -12.08 4.53 -5.16
C LEU A 16 -11.07 5.58 -5.63
N PHE A 17 -9.78 5.25 -5.56
CA PHE A 17 -8.72 6.10 -6.08
C PHE A 17 -8.87 6.28 -7.60
N SER A 18 -8.99 5.22 -8.38
CA SER A 18 -9.19 5.27 -9.84
C SER A 18 -10.42 6.10 -10.23
N LEU A 19 -11.54 5.95 -9.52
CA LEU A 19 -12.73 6.77 -9.72
C LEU A 19 -12.48 8.25 -9.43
N THR A 20 -11.74 8.55 -8.37
CA THR A 20 -11.36 9.92 -8.00
C THR A 20 -10.46 10.55 -9.06
N VAL A 21 -9.49 9.79 -9.59
CA VAL A 21 -8.62 10.22 -10.69
C VAL A 21 -9.43 10.52 -11.94
N LEU A 22 -10.33 9.61 -12.32
CA LEU A 22 -11.20 9.79 -13.48
C LEU A 22 -11.96 11.11 -13.36
N TRP A 23 -12.64 11.33 -12.23
CA TRP A 23 -13.38 12.57 -11.92
C TRP A 23 -12.51 13.83 -11.94
N LEU A 24 -11.29 13.76 -11.40
CA LEU A 24 -10.37 14.91 -11.37
C LEU A 24 -9.69 15.20 -12.72
N SER A 25 -9.65 14.20 -13.60
CA SER A 25 -9.01 14.28 -14.92
C SER A 25 -9.97 14.74 -16.03
N GLU A 26 -11.28 14.66 -15.82
CA GLU A 26 -12.28 15.20 -16.75
C GLU A 26 -12.02 16.71 -16.97
N GLY A 27 -11.59 17.06 -18.18
CA GLY A 27 -11.38 18.44 -18.62
C GLY A 27 -9.91 18.92 -18.75
N ARG A 28 -8.92 18.08 -18.43
CA ARG A 28 -7.48 18.41 -18.65
C ARG A 28 -6.84 17.34 -19.54
N GLY A 29 -6.67 17.66 -20.83
CA GLY A 29 -6.10 16.75 -21.84
C GLY A 29 -4.60 16.43 -21.71
N ASP A 30 -3.97 16.78 -20.58
CA ASP A 30 -2.54 16.53 -20.32
C ASP A 30 -2.34 15.47 -19.23
N ALA A 31 -1.25 14.71 -19.34
CA ALA A 31 -0.84 13.72 -18.36
C ALA A 31 -0.60 14.38 -16.99
N ASN A 32 -1.53 14.18 -16.05
CA ASN A 32 -1.43 14.73 -14.70
C ASN A 32 -0.47 13.91 -13.82
N ILE A 33 0.83 14.14 -13.97
CA ILE A 33 1.90 13.52 -13.14
C ILE A 33 1.60 13.68 -11.63
N GLY A 34 1.05 14.83 -11.23
CA GLY A 34 0.69 15.10 -9.84
C GLY A 34 -0.37 14.15 -9.28
N VAL A 35 -1.30 13.68 -10.13
CA VAL A 35 -2.34 12.72 -9.71
C VAL A 35 -1.73 11.34 -9.47
N GLY A 36 -0.79 10.91 -10.32
CA GLY A 36 -0.02 9.68 -10.09
C GLY A 36 0.81 9.73 -8.81
N LEU A 37 1.46 10.86 -8.52
CA LEU A 37 2.21 11.04 -7.27
C LEU A 37 1.30 11.02 -6.03
N LEU A 38 0.13 11.65 -6.10
CA LEU A 38 -0.87 11.57 -5.04
C LEU A 38 -1.36 10.13 -4.84
N ALA A 39 -1.55 9.38 -5.92
CA ALA A 39 -1.87 7.94 -5.87
C ALA A 39 -0.88 7.18 -5.01
N PHE A 40 0.39 7.30 -5.37
CA PHE A 40 1.47 6.57 -4.72
C PHE A 40 1.64 7.03 -3.27
N GLY A 41 1.51 8.34 -3.01
CA GLY A 41 1.55 8.89 -1.66
C GLY A 41 0.45 8.32 -0.76
N LEU A 42 -0.80 8.30 -1.24
CA LEU A 42 -1.93 7.72 -0.49
C LEU A 42 -1.77 6.22 -0.28
N LEU A 43 -1.31 5.50 -1.31
CA LEU A 43 -1.03 4.08 -1.23
C LEU A 43 0.02 3.78 -0.15
N MET A 44 1.13 4.53 -0.15
CA MET A 44 2.19 4.40 0.86
C MET A 44 1.70 4.77 2.26
N LEU A 45 0.95 5.85 2.42
CA LEU A 45 0.40 6.26 3.71
C LEU A 45 -0.58 5.20 4.25
N GLY A 46 -1.49 4.70 3.42
CA GLY A 46 -2.41 3.63 3.78
C GLY A 46 -1.67 2.35 4.17
N ALA A 47 -0.67 1.95 3.39
CA ALA A 47 0.19 0.80 3.69
C ALA A 47 0.95 0.99 5.01
N GLY A 48 1.51 2.17 5.27
CA GLY A 48 2.24 2.47 6.50
C GLY A 48 1.36 2.49 7.74
N VAL A 49 0.20 3.15 7.69
CA VAL A 49 -0.75 3.22 8.80
C VAL A 49 -1.26 1.83 9.15
N TRP A 50 -1.64 1.04 8.14
CA TRP A 50 -2.12 -0.32 8.37
C TRP A 50 -0.99 -1.25 8.79
N GLY A 51 0.21 -1.11 8.22
CA GLY A 51 1.41 -1.78 8.69
C GLY A 51 1.65 -1.55 10.18
N ALA A 52 1.52 -0.29 10.65
CA ALA A 52 1.61 0.05 12.06
C ALA A 52 0.50 -0.57 12.90
N PHE A 53 -0.73 -0.56 12.40
CA PHE A 53 -1.82 -1.26 13.05
C PHE A 53 -1.51 -2.75 13.22
N ASP A 54 -1.05 -3.43 12.16
CA ASP A 54 -0.71 -4.85 12.26
C ASP A 54 0.47 -5.10 13.19
N GLY A 55 1.50 -4.23 13.19
CA GLY A 55 2.64 -4.31 14.11
C GLY A 55 2.25 -4.22 15.59
N MET A 56 1.16 -3.52 15.91
CA MET A 56 0.62 -3.47 17.28
C MET A 56 -0.08 -4.78 17.71
N HIS A 57 -0.58 -5.57 16.77
CA HIS A 57 -1.47 -6.70 17.07
C HIS A 57 -0.86 -8.07 16.74
N ASP A 58 0.05 -8.14 15.77
CA ASP A 58 0.64 -9.37 15.25
C ASP A 58 2.17 -9.42 15.47
N SER A 59 2.79 -10.55 15.14
CA SER A 59 4.26 -10.69 15.14
C SER A 59 4.87 -10.10 13.86
N TYR A 60 6.09 -9.55 13.94
CA TYR A 60 6.75 -8.94 12.78
C TYR A 60 6.85 -9.87 11.57
N ALA A 61 7.17 -11.15 11.80
CA ALA A 61 7.26 -12.13 10.72
C ALA A 61 5.94 -12.27 9.95
N ARG A 62 4.81 -12.27 10.67
CA ARG A 62 3.47 -12.33 10.06
C ARG A 62 3.15 -11.04 9.30
N VAL A 63 3.50 -9.88 9.87
CA VAL A 63 3.36 -8.57 9.20
C VAL A 63 4.16 -8.58 7.89
N ALA A 64 5.42 -8.98 7.94
CA ALA A 64 6.30 -9.00 6.79
C ALA A 64 5.82 -9.92 5.68
N VAL A 65 5.47 -11.17 6.00
CA VAL A 65 4.93 -12.11 5.00
C VAL A 65 3.67 -11.53 4.36
N THR A 66 2.75 -10.99 5.15
CA THR A 66 1.47 -10.50 4.61
C THR A 66 1.68 -9.29 3.71
N TRP A 67 2.51 -8.32 4.13
CA TRP A 67 2.72 -7.09 3.36
C TRP A 67 3.62 -7.29 2.14
N VAL A 68 4.56 -8.23 2.18
CA VAL A 68 5.29 -8.66 0.97
C VAL A 68 4.33 -9.30 -0.03
N SER A 69 3.40 -10.17 0.41
CA SER A 69 2.40 -10.75 -0.49
C SER A 69 1.48 -9.69 -1.11
N VAL A 70 1.01 -8.73 -0.31
CA VAL A 70 0.20 -7.60 -0.81
C VAL A 70 0.98 -6.75 -1.80
N ALA A 71 2.25 -6.45 -1.50
CA ALA A 71 3.12 -5.66 -2.37
C ALA A 71 3.35 -6.33 -3.73
N LEU A 72 3.63 -7.63 -3.75
CA LEU A 72 3.78 -8.39 -5.00
C LEU A 72 2.49 -8.38 -5.82
N LEU A 73 1.33 -8.54 -5.17
CA LEU A 73 0.04 -8.46 -5.83
C LEU A 73 -0.17 -7.07 -6.44
N MET A 74 0.10 -6.00 -5.69
CA MET A 74 -0.05 -4.63 -6.19
C MET A 74 0.92 -4.30 -7.33
N GLY A 75 2.14 -4.86 -7.30
CA GLY A 75 3.10 -4.74 -8.40
C GLY A 75 2.60 -5.33 -9.72
N VAL A 76 1.62 -6.23 -9.69
CA VAL A 76 0.96 -6.77 -10.89
C VAL A 76 -0.35 -6.04 -11.18
N VAL A 77 -1.20 -5.86 -10.16
CA VAL A 77 -2.53 -5.26 -10.32
C VAL A 77 -2.46 -3.86 -10.91
N VAL A 78 -1.52 -3.02 -10.45
CA VAL A 78 -1.45 -1.64 -10.91
C VAL A 78 -1.12 -1.55 -12.42
N PRO A 79 -0.01 -2.14 -12.92
CA PRO A 79 0.25 -2.17 -14.37
C PRO A 79 -0.88 -2.78 -15.19
N VAL A 80 -1.52 -3.85 -14.71
CA VAL A 80 -2.68 -4.46 -15.38
C VAL A 80 -3.83 -3.46 -15.49
N THR A 81 -4.18 -2.77 -14.42
CA THR A 81 -5.27 -1.79 -14.44
C THR A 81 -4.97 -0.62 -15.37
N ILE A 82 -3.74 -0.11 -15.38
CA ILE A 82 -3.31 0.96 -16.29
C ILE A 82 -3.48 0.50 -17.75
N SER A 83 -2.93 -0.67 -18.09
CA SER A 83 -2.98 -1.22 -19.44
C SER A 83 -4.41 -1.50 -19.94
N LEU A 84 -5.34 -1.85 -19.05
CA LEU A 84 -6.75 -2.04 -19.38
C LEU A 84 -7.52 -0.73 -19.59
N THR A 85 -7.03 0.37 -19.03
CA THR A 85 -7.64 1.71 -19.18
C THR A 85 -7.08 2.52 -20.35
N GLU A 86 -5.90 2.16 -20.86
CA GLU A 86 -5.29 2.82 -22.02
C GLU A 86 -5.89 2.35 -23.35
N ALA A 87 -5.93 3.25 -24.34
CA ALA A 87 -6.44 2.95 -25.67
C ALA A 87 -5.45 2.09 -26.47
N GLY A 88 -5.48 0.77 -26.25
CA GLY A 88 -4.70 -0.21 -27.00
C GLY A 88 -3.97 -1.19 -26.09
N PHE A 89 -4.52 -2.40 -25.93
CA PHE A 89 -3.88 -3.44 -25.14
C PHE A 89 -2.68 -4.04 -25.89
N SER A 90 -1.50 -3.95 -25.29
CA SER A 90 -0.28 -4.63 -25.76
C SER A 90 0.32 -5.48 -24.64
N GLY A 91 0.25 -6.80 -24.80
CA GLY A 91 0.80 -7.73 -23.81
C GLY A 91 2.32 -7.57 -23.59
N ARG A 92 3.05 -7.08 -24.59
CA ARG A 92 4.49 -6.76 -24.46
C ARG A 92 4.72 -5.54 -23.57
N VAL A 93 3.90 -4.50 -23.73
CA VAL A 93 3.95 -3.29 -22.88
C VAL A 93 3.57 -3.66 -21.45
N LEU A 94 2.47 -4.40 -21.27
CA LEU A 94 2.07 -4.89 -19.94
C LEU A 94 3.18 -5.69 -19.25
N LEU A 95 3.82 -6.63 -19.95
CA LEU A 95 4.92 -7.40 -19.37
C LEU A 95 6.11 -6.50 -19.00
N SER A 96 6.44 -5.53 -19.86
CA SER A 96 7.48 -4.53 -19.57
C SER A 96 7.16 -3.74 -18.30
N ASP A 97 5.93 -3.27 -18.15
CA ASP A 97 5.49 -2.48 -17.00
C ASP A 97 5.46 -3.31 -15.72
N VAL A 98 4.99 -4.56 -15.79
CA VAL A 98 5.03 -5.49 -14.65
C VAL A 98 6.48 -5.74 -14.20
N LEU A 99 7.43 -5.84 -15.11
CA LEU A 99 8.84 -6.11 -14.78
C LEU A 99 9.62 -4.86 -14.34
N THR A 100 9.18 -3.66 -14.74
CA THR A 100 9.91 -2.41 -14.46
C THR A 100 9.23 -1.56 -13.39
N VAL A 101 7.93 -1.31 -13.53
CA VAL A 101 7.10 -0.53 -12.60
C VAL A 101 6.64 -1.38 -11.43
N GLY A 102 6.33 -2.66 -11.66
CA GLY A 102 5.85 -3.58 -10.63
C GLY A 102 6.77 -3.71 -9.40
N PRO A 103 8.09 -3.92 -9.57
CA PRO A 103 9.02 -3.98 -8.44
C PRO A 103 9.10 -2.65 -7.67
N PHE A 104 9.03 -1.51 -8.37
CA PHE A 104 9.01 -0.20 -7.73
C PHE A 104 7.80 -0.05 -6.82
N ILE A 105 6.60 -0.37 -7.31
CA ILE A 105 5.36 -0.36 -6.52
C ILE A 105 5.46 -1.32 -5.33
N ALA A 106 5.96 -2.53 -5.57
CA ALA A 106 6.11 -3.53 -4.51
C ALA A 106 7.03 -3.03 -3.38
N VAL A 107 8.18 -2.43 -3.73
CA VAL A 107 9.11 -1.86 -2.74
C VAL A 107 8.46 -0.71 -1.97
N LEU A 108 7.70 0.17 -2.62
CA LEU A 108 7.01 1.26 -1.94
C LEU A 108 5.97 0.75 -0.94
N VAL A 109 5.12 -0.19 -1.36
CA VAL A 109 4.06 -0.75 -0.51
C VAL A 109 4.65 -1.54 0.65
N ALA A 110 5.56 -2.48 0.36
CA ALA A 110 6.20 -3.30 1.38
C ALA A 110 7.03 -2.43 2.31
N GLY A 111 7.84 -1.51 1.78
CA GLY A 111 8.70 -0.62 2.56
C GLY A 111 7.89 0.22 3.54
N ALA A 112 6.85 0.91 3.06
CA ALA A 112 6.00 1.73 3.92
C ALA A 112 5.32 0.88 5.03
N ALA A 113 4.76 -0.28 4.66
CA ALA A 113 4.08 -1.14 5.62
C ALA A 113 5.01 -1.79 6.64
N LEU A 114 6.22 -2.19 6.24
CA LEU A 114 7.22 -2.77 7.14
C LEU A 114 7.71 -1.72 8.14
N ILE A 115 7.99 -0.50 7.67
CA ILE A 115 8.33 0.63 8.55
C ILE A 115 7.19 0.89 9.52
N GLY A 116 5.95 0.94 9.02
CA GLY A 116 4.76 1.00 9.86
C GLY A 116 4.74 -0.10 10.91
N GLY A 117 4.92 -1.36 10.51
CA GLY A 117 4.96 -2.52 11.40
C GLY A 117 5.99 -2.42 12.52
N LEU A 118 7.19 -1.92 12.21
CA LEU A 118 8.21 -1.62 13.21
C LEU A 118 7.74 -0.56 14.21
N VAL A 119 7.15 0.54 13.71
CA VAL A 119 6.58 1.59 14.56
C VAL A 119 5.48 1.03 15.47
N GLY A 120 4.56 0.25 14.93
CA GLY A 120 3.49 -0.39 15.68
C GLY A 120 4.00 -1.30 16.80
N MET A 121 5.01 -2.12 16.51
CA MET A 121 5.65 -2.95 17.53
C MET A 121 6.34 -2.14 18.62
N ALA A 122 7.04 -1.06 18.26
CA ALA A 122 7.68 -0.17 19.23
C ALA A 122 6.65 0.49 20.17
N VAL A 123 5.50 0.90 19.62
CA VAL A 123 4.37 1.44 20.41
C VAL A 123 3.82 0.38 21.38
N ARG A 124 3.62 -0.86 20.92
CA ARG A 124 3.18 -1.97 21.79
C ARG A 124 4.18 -2.27 22.91
N SER A 125 5.47 -2.18 22.62
CA SER A 125 6.55 -2.56 23.53
C SER A 125 6.89 -1.49 24.56
N SER A 126 6.41 -0.26 24.38
CA SER A 126 6.60 0.83 25.35
C SER A 126 5.89 0.49 26.66
N PRO A 127 6.64 0.25 27.77
CA PRO A 127 6.03 0.07 29.07
C PRO A 127 5.25 1.34 29.40
N ARG A 128 3.98 1.21 29.79
CA ARG A 128 3.25 2.32 30.43
C ARG A 128 4.07 2.76 31.64
N ARG A 129 4.87 3.81 31.46
CA ARG A 129 5.73 4.41 32.48
C ARG A 129 4.81 5.18 33.41
N GLY A 130 4.13 4.46 34.30
CA GLY A 130 3.18 5.04 35.24
C GLY A 130 2.66 4.01 36.22
N GLY A 131 3.12 4.09 37.47
CA GLY A 131 2.49 3.40 38.60
C GLY A 131 3.38 2.40 39.33
N ARG A 132 4.53 2.85 39.85
CA ARG A 132 5.12 2.20 41.04
C ARG A 132 5.55 3.27 42.03
N SER A 133 4.53 3.84 42.69
CA SER A 133 4.69 4.47 44.00
C SER A 133 4.85 3.36 45.02
N ASP A 134 6.03 2.76 45.09
CA ASP A 134 6.41 1.94 46.24
C ASP A 134 6.85 2.92 47.33
N SER A 135 5.86 3.41 48.08
CA SER A 135 6.07 3.96 49.41
C SER A 135 5.90 2.83 50.42
N ALA A 136 7.01 2.37 50.99
CA ALA A 136 7.09 1.59 52.21
C ALA A 136 8.35 2.01 52.96
#